data_AF-A0A8K0CAB2-F1
#
_entry.id   AF-A0A8K0CAB2-F1
#
_cell.length_a   1.000
_cell.length_b   1.000
_cell.length_c   1.000
_cell.angle_alpha   90.00
_cell.angle_beta   90.00
_cell.angle_gamma   90.00
#
_symmetry.space_group_name_H-M   'P 1'
#
loop_
_entity.id
_entity.type
_entity.pdbx_description
1 polymer ?
#
loop_
_entity_poly.entity_id
_entity_poly.type
_entity_poly.pdbx_seq_one_letter_code
_entity_poly.pdbx_strand_id
1 'polypeptide(L)'
;MLGYNEICEMQMGGHWTVVWNEEQKIPYAYFGDQWVGYDNPLSVAVKANFAKEQNLGGLMIWSIETDDFRGMCGAKYPILSTINSNL
;
A
#
# COMPACT_ATOMS: atom_id res chain seq x y z
N MET A 1 -7.56 -7.33 11.24
CA MET A 1 -6.78 -7.23 10.00
C MET A 1 -7.58 -6.38 9.04
N LEU A 2 -6.95 -5.40 8.39
CA LEU A 2 -7.61 -4.46 7.48
C LEU A 2 -7.03 -4.63 6.07
N GLY A 3 -7.88 -4.61 5.05
CA GLY A 3 -7.48 -4.52 3.66
C GLY A 3 -7.00 -3.11 3.28
N TYR A 4 -6.26 -2.99 2.18
CA TYR A 4 -5.82 -1.67 1.69
C TYR A 4 -7.03 -0.78 1.32
N ASN A 5 -8.08 -1.37 0.74
CA ASN A 5 -9.35 -0.69 0.48
C ASN A 5 -9.97 -0.05 1.74
N GLU A 6 -9.92 -0.74 2.89
CA GLU A 6 -10.47 -0.21 4.14
C GLU A 6 -9.58 0.90 4.70
N ILE A 7 -8.26 0.70 4.67
CA ILE A 7 -7.28 1.66 5.20
C ILE A 7 -7.33 2.98 4.42
N CYS A 8 -7.37 2.93 3.09
CA CYS A 8 -7.40 4.15 2.28
C CYS A 8 -8.71 4.93 2.49
N GLU A 9 -9.86 4.25 2.60
CA GLU A 9 -11.15 4.89 2.89
C GLU A 9 -11.14 5.56 4.26
N MET A 10 -10.60 4.90 5.29
CA MET A 10 -10.47 5.46 6.63
C MET A 10 -9.63 6.76 6.63
N GLN A 11 -8.59 6.82 5.81
CA GLN A 11 -7.70 7.98 5.70
C GLN A 11 -8.36 9.17 5.00
N MET A 12 -9.32 8.93 4.08
CA MET A 12 -10.08 10.02 3.44
C MET A 12 -10.92 10.83 4.43
N GLY A 13 -11.27 10.26 5.58
CA GLY A 13 -11.96 10.96 6.66
C GLY A 13 -11.14 12.08 7.33
N GLY A 14 -9.83 12.17 7.06
CA GLY A 14 -8.98 13.29 7.50
C GLY A 14 -8.57 13.28 8.98
N HIS A 15 -9.02 12.30 9.76
CA HIS A 15 -8.66 12.18 11.19
C HIS A 15 -7.34 11.45 11.44
N TRP A 16 -6.86 10.68 10.46
CA TRP A 16 -5.67 9.85 10.59
C TRP A 16 -4.40 10.64 10.31
N THR A 17 -3.40 10.49 11.18
CA THR A 17 -2.04 10.95 10.89
C THR A 17 -1.30 9.82 10.17
N VAL A 18 -0.84 10.09 8.94
CA VAL A 18 -0.03 9.14 8.15
C VAL A 18 1.43 9.55 8.25
N VAL A 19 2.29 8.58 8.59
CA VAL A 19 3.73 8.79 8.71
C VAL A 19 4.46 7.79 7.82
N TRP A 20 5.46 8.29 7.11
CA TRP A 20 6.37 7.46 6.34
C TRP A 20 7.59 7.08 7.20
N ASN A 21 7.87 5.79 7.30
CA ASN A 21 9.09 5.31 7.93
C ASN A 21 10.23 5.26 6.90
N GLU A 22 11.22 6.14 7.06
CA GLU A 22 12.34 6.25 6.12
C GLU A 22 13.30 5.06 6.13
N GLU A 23 13.42 4.34 7.23
CA GLU A 23 14.30 3.17 7.32
C GLU A 23 13.66 1.95 6.67
N GLN A 24 12.38 1.71 6.96
CA GLN A 24 11.63 0.56 6.49
C GLN A 24 10.97 0.76 5.12
N LYS A 25 10.92 2.02 4.63
CA LYS A 25 10.26 2.42 3.38
C LYS A 25 8.80 1.96 3.29
N ILE A 26 8.06 2.15 4.37
CA ILE A 26 6.63 1.82 4.49
C ILE A 26 5.87 2.93 5.23
N PRO A 27 4.57 3.09 4.97
CA PRO A 27 3.72 3.94 5.78
C PRO A 27 3.20 3.22 7.03
N TYR A 28 2.90 4.01 8.06
CA TYR A 28 1.95 3.65 9.10
C TYR A 28 1.01 4.83 9.36
N ALA A 29 -0.15 4.55 9.93
CA ALA A 29 -1.12 5.57 10.29
C ALA A 29 -1.65 5.35 11.71
N TYR A 30 -1.99 6.44 12.39
CA TYR A 30 -2.58 6.38 13.73
C TYR A 30 -3.63 7.46 13.98
N PHE A 31 -4.57 7.15 14.87
CA PHE A 31 -5.61 8.05 15.36
C PHE A 31 -6.12 7.57 16.73
N GLY A 32 -6.02 8.42 17.75
CA GLY A 32 -6.38 8.03 19.12
C GLY A 32 -5.55 6.86 19.62
N ASP A 33 -6.21 5.75 19.95
CA ASP A 33 -5.61 4.49 20.40
C ASP A 33 -5.42 3.47 19.27
N GLN A 34 -5.73 3.84 18.01
CA GLN A 34 -5.60 2.98 16.85
C GLN A 34 -4.29 3.25 16.10
N TRP A 35 -3.62 2.17 15.67
CA TRP A 35 -2.40 2.20 14.86
C TRP A 35 -2.45 1.09 13.81
N VAL A 36 -2.03 1.41 12.58
CA VAL A 36 -1.97 0.45 11.47
C VAL A 36 -0.72 0.66 10.62
N GLY A 37 0.06 -0.40 10.42
CA GLY A 37 1.13 -0.47 9.42
C GLY A 37 0.61 -1.17 8.17
N TYR A 38 0.94 -0.65 7.00
CA TYR A 38 0.38 -1.13 5.73
C TYR A 38 1.31 -0.83 4.56
N ASP A 39 0.92 -1.30 3.37
CA ASP A 39 1.57 -0.97 2.11
C ASP A 39 0.72 0.01 1.30
N ASN A 40 1.36 0.96 0.63
CA ASN A 40 0.73 1.87 -0.32
C ASN A 40 1.46 1.84 -1.67
N PRO A 41 0.99 2.56 -2.70
CA PRO A 41 1.66 2.59 -3.99
C PRO A 41 3.15 2.96 -3.90
N LEU A 42 3.55 3.87 -3.01
CA LEU A 42 4.95 4.26 -2.87
C LEU A 42 5.81 3.09 -2.32
N SER A 43 5.40 2.45 -1.23
CA SER A 43 6.16 1.33 -0.64
C SER A 43 6.19 0.10 -1.54
N VAL A 44 5.10 -0.14 -2.29
CA VAL A 44 5.02 -1.23 -3.27
C VAL A 44 5.92 -0.96 -4.48
N ALA A 45 6.01 0.28 -4.96
CA ALA A 45 6.97 0.65 -5.99
C ALA A 45 8.43 0.41 -5.54
N VAL A 46 8.76 0.76 -4.30
CA VAL A 46 10.08 0.46 -3.71
C VAL A 46 10.35 -1.05 -3.69
N LYS A 47 9.38 -1.87 -3.27
CA LYS A 47 9.51 -3.34 -3.27
C LYS A 47 9.64 -3.93 -4.67
N ALA A 48 8.91 -3.40 -5.65
CA ALA A 48 9.03 -3.82 -7.05
C ALA A 48 10.40 -3.50 -7.64
N ASN A 49 10.92 -2.29 -7.38
CA ASN A 49 12.27 -1.91 -7.78
C ASN A 49 13.32 -2.79 -7.12
N PHE A 50 13.18 -3.08 -5.83
CA PHE A 50 14.06 -4.02 -5.13
C PHE A 50 14.03 -5.41 -5.79
N ALA A 51 12.85 -5.96 -6.07
CA ALA A 51 12.74 -7.26 -6.74
C ALA A 51 13.43 -7.28 -8.10
N LYS A 52 13.33 -6.19 -8.86
CA LYS A 52 14.00 -5.99 -10.15
C LYS A 52 15.52 -5.90 -10.00
N GLU A 53 16.02 -5.11 -9.05
CA GLU A 53 17.45 -4.97 -8.74
C GLU A 53 18.08 -6.30 -8.30
N GLN A 54 17.32 -7.13 -7.57
CA GLN A 54 17.74 -8.45 -7.15
C GLN A 54 17.52 -9.55 -8.22
N ASN A 55 17.01 -9.19 -9.40
CA ASN A 55 16.69 -10.11 -10.49
C ASN A 55 15.79 -11.29 -10.05
N LEU A 56 14.78 -10.99 -9.23
CA LEU A 56 13.77 -11.96 -8.79
C LEU A 56 12.74 -12.21 -9.91
N GLY A 57 12.09 -13.37 -9.88
CA GLY A 57 11.10 -13.76 -10.90
C GLY A 57 9.79 -12.98 -10.88
N GLY A 58 9.57 -12.11 -9.90
CA GLY A 58 8.38 -11.28 -9.77
C GLY A 58 7.98 -11.03 -8.32
N LEU A 59 6.76 -10.54 -8.15
CA LEU A 59 6.12 -10.29 -6.84
C LEU A 59 4.82 -11.11 -6.73
N MET A 60 4.51 -11.54 -5.51
CA MET A 60 3.22 -12.14 -5.16
C MET A 60 2.45 -11.16 -4.27
N ILE A 61 1.15 -11.00 -4.50
CA ILE A 61 0.27 -10.18 -3.67
C ILE A 61 -0.70 -11.04 -2.86
N TRP A 62 -0.87 -10.68 -1.59
CA TRP A 62 -1.92 -11.21 -0.74
C TRP A 62 -2.76 -10.04 -0.20
N SER A 63 -3.97 -9.84 -0.70
CA SER A 63 -4.64 -10.53 -1.81
C SER A 63 -5.45 -9.53 -2.65
N ILE A 64 -5.82 -9.95 -3.87
CA ILE A 64 -6.41 -9.05 -4.88
C ILE A 64 -7.72 -8.40 -4.44
N GLU A 65 -8.51 -9.09 -3.61
CA GLU A 65 -9.79 -8.60 -3.07
C GLU A 65 -9.63 -7.54 -1.98
N THR A 66 -8.41 -7.35 -1.46
CA THR A 66 -8.10 -6.32 -0.45
C THR A 66 -7.41 -5.09 -1.02
N ASP A 67 -7.11 -5.08 -2.32
CA ASP A 67 -6.72 -3.86 -3.03
C ASP A 67 -7.93 -2.91 -3.16
N ASP A 68 -7.75 -1.64 -3.53
CA ASP A 68 -8.87 -0.76 -3.87
C ASP A 68 -9.46 -1.12 -5.24
N PHE A 69 -10.11 -2.29 -5.30
CA PHE A 69 -10.70 -2.86 -6.52
C PHE A 69 -11.88 -2.05 -7.05
N ARG A 70 -12.48 -1.20 -6.19
CA ARG A 70 -13.58 -0.30 -6.55
C ARG A 70 -13.12 1.07 -7.02
N GLY A 71 -11.89 1.48 -6.67
CA GLY A 71 -11.39 2.82 -6.96
C GLY A 71 -12.06 3.88 -6.07
N MET A 72 -12.38 3.54 -4.82
CA MET A 72 -13.00 4.46 -3.87
C MET A 72 -12.04 5.57 -3.44
N CYS A 73 -10.75 5.24 -3.38
CA CYS A 73 -9.68 6.12 -2.94
C CYS A 73 -8.89 6.74 -4.12
N GLY A 74 -9.24 6.39 -5.36
CA GLY A 74 -8.55 6.85 -6.56
C GLY A 74 -8.71 5.89 -7.74
N ALA A 75 -7.59 5.48 -8.34
CA ALA A 75 -7.60 4.49 -9.42
C ALA A 75 -7.92 3.08 -8.90
N LYS A 76 -8.53 2.23 -9.74
CA LYS A 76 -8.78 0.82 -9.40
C LYS A 76 -7.48 0.03 -9.34
N TYR A 77 -7.41 -0.89 -8.38
CA TYR A 77 -6.26 -1.77 -8.16
C TYR A 77 -4.91 -1.02 -8.08
N PRO A 78 -4.79 0.02 -7.23
CA PRO A 78 -3.58 0.84 -7.16
C PRO A 78 -2.34 0.05 -6.74
N ILE A 79 -2.49 -0.99 -5.91
CA ILE A 79 -1.36 -1.83 -5.50
C ILE A 79 -0.90 -2.71 -6.67
N LEU A 80 -1.81 -3.46 -7.28
CA LEU A 80 -1.47 -4.35 -8.41
C LEU A 80 -0.96 -3.58 -9.63
N SER A 81 -1.58 -2.45 -9.97
CA SER A 81 -1.16 -1.62 -11.11
C SER A 81 0.22 -1.00 -10.89
N THR A 82 0.57 -0.65 -9.65
CA THR A 82 1.91 -0.17 -9.32
C THR A 82 2.97 -1.26 -9.54
N ILE A 83 2.70 -2.50 -9.12
CA ILE A 83 3.60 -3.63 -9.36
C ILE A 83 3.83 -3.83 -10.86
N ASN A 84 2.74 -3.90 -11.63
CA ASN A 84 2.80 -4.11 -13.09
C ASN A 84 3.54 -2.99 -13.83
N SER A 85 3.59 -1.77 -13.26
CA SER A 85 4.26 -0.64 -13.89
C SER A 85 5.76 -0.53 -13.55
N ASN A 86 6.23 -1.26 -12.52
CA ASN A 86 7.61 -1.16 -12.02
C ASN A 86 8.45 -2.42 -12.24
N LEU A 87 7.82 -3.57 -12.56
CA LEU A 87 8.53 -4.76 -13.04
C LEU A 87 8.88 -4.60 -14.52
#